data_AF-A0AAP0S4M3-F1
#
_entry.id   AF-A0AAP0S4M3-F1
#
_cell.length_a   1.000
_cell.length_b   1.000
_cell.length_c   1.000
_cell.angle_alpha   90.00
_cell.angle_beta   90.00
_cell.angle_gamma   90.00
#
_symmetry.space_group_name_H-M   'P 1'
#
loop_
_entity.id
_entity.type
_entity.pdbx_description
1 polymer ?
#
loop_
_entity_poly.entity_id
_entity_poly.type
_entity_poly.pdbx_seq_one_letter_code
_entity_poly.pdbx_strand_id
1 'polypeptide(L)'
;MFLTRTEYDRGVNTFSPEGRLFQVEYAIEAIKLGSTAIGIKTKEGVVLAVEKRITSPLLEPSSVEKIMEIDDHIGCAMSGLIADARTLVEHARVETQNHRFSYGEPMTVESTTQALCDLALRFGEGDEESMSRPFGVSLLIAGHDENGPSLYYTDPSGTFWQCNAKAIGSGSEGADSSLQEQFNKDITLKEAETIALSILKQVMEEKTLKDPAKTFKDMERFAQWGLDICQMVDEALVDLAAAARQLLFTHCATSPGKFELSRESYMRLRVKGDLN
;
A
#
# COMPACT_ATOMS: atom_id res chain seq x y z
N MET A 1 -7.34 -30.16 0.37
CA MET A 1 -5.87 -30.14 0.45
C MET A 1 -5.35 -30.60 -0.89
N PHE A 2 -4.70 -29.71 -1.64
CA PHE A 2 -4.00 -30.10 -2.88
C PHE A 2 -2.75 -30.88 -2.48
N LEU A 3 -2.65 -32.15 -2.88
CA LEU A 3 -1.52 -33.03 -2.56
C LEU A 3 -0.41 -32.83 -3.60
N THR A 4 0.40 -31.79 -3.41
CA THR A 4 1.76 -31.76 -3.97
C THR A 4 2.68 -32.59 -3.05
N ARG A 5 3.74 -33.20 -3.60
CA ARG A 5 4.65 -34.06 -2.83
C ARG A 5 5.46 -33.21 -1.85
N THR A 6 5.25 -33.41 -0.55
CA THR A 6 5.85 -32.64 0.54
C THR A 6 6.87 -33.48 1.32
N GLU A 7 8.15 -33.42 0.91
CA GLU A 7 9.23 -34.18 1.57
C GLU A 7 10.16 -33.32 2.44
N TYR A 8 10.23 -32.00 2.21
CA TYR A 8 11.22 -31.10 2.85
C TYR A 8 10.59 -29.83 3.47
N ASP A 9 9.29 -29.81 3.73
CA ASP A 9 8.54 -28.64 4.18
C ASP A 9 8.14 -28.65 5.66
N ARG A 10 8.50 -29.71 6.41
CA ARG A 10 8.09 -29.87 7.82
C ARG A 10 8.77 -28.90 8.79
N GLY A 11 10.00 -28.50 8.50
CA GLY A 11 10.75 -27.55 9.33
C GLY A 11 10.82 -26.20 8.64
N VAL A 12 10.86 -25.13 9.42
CA VAL A 12 10.89 -23.76 8.88
C VAL A 12 12.19 -23.46 8.14
N ASN A 13 13.31 -24.00 8.66
CA ASN A 13 14.67 -23.79 8.16
C ASN A 13 15.23 -25.02 7.41
N THR A 14 14.37 -25.89 6.89
CA THR A 14 14.80 -27.08 6.14
C THR A 14 15.04 -26.72 4.67
N PHE A 15 16.25 -27.00 4.18
CA PHE A 15 16.59 -26.85 2.77
C PHE A 15 16.08 -28.01 1.92
N SER A 16 15.56 -27.69 0.73
CA SER A 16 15.26 -28.68 -0.30
C SER A 16 16.54 -29.22 -0.97
N PRO A 17 16.48 -30.35 -1.70
CA PRO A 17 17.61 -30.84 -2.51
C PRO A 17 18.16 -29.82 -3.52
N GLU A 18 17.33 -28.87 -3.95
CA GLU A 18 17.68 -27.76 -4.83
C GLU A 18 18.27 -26.54 -4.07
N GLY A 19 18.40 -26.62 -2.74
CA GLY A 19 18.95 -25.55 -1.90
C GLY A 19 17.96 -24.42 -1.60
N ARG A 20 16.66 -24.65 -1.72
CA ARG A 20 15.61 -23.64 -1.49
C ARG A 20 14.91 -23.84 -0.16
N LEU A 21 14.44 -22.75 0.45
CA LEU A 21 13.58 -22.78 1.63
C LEU A 21 12.11 -22.77 1.18
N PHE A 22 11.43 -23.91 1.30
CA PHE A 22 10.05 -24.03 0.83
C PHE A 22 9.06 -23.11 1.55
N GLN A 23 9.29 -22.76 2.82
CA GLN A 23 8.42 -21.82 3.52
C GLN A 23 8.43 -20.42 2.89
N VAL A 24 9.57 -19.98 2.38
CA VAL A 24 9.68 -18.69 1.66
C VAL A 24 8.96 -18.78 0.31
N GLU A 25 9.12 -19.90 -0.40
CA GLU A 25 8.41 -20.13 -1.67
C GLU A 25 6.88 -20.13 -1.48
N TYR A 26 6.39 -20.75 -0.41
CA TYR A 26 4.96 -20.74 -0.09
C TYR A 26 4.46 -19.33 0.23
N ALA A 27 5.27 -18.51 0.91
CA ALA A 27 4.94 -17.11 1.17
C ALA A 27 4.92 -16.29 -0.14
N ILE A 28 5.84 -16.54 -1.06
CA ILE A 28 5.86 -15.91 -2.40
C ILE A 28 4.62 -16.29 -3.20
N GLU A 29 4.22 -17.57 -3.20
CA GLU A 29 2.99 -17.99 -3.87
C GLU A 29 1.73 -17.39 -3.22
N ALA A 30 1.73 -17.17 -1.90
CA ALA A 30 0.61 -16.51 -1.23
C ALA A 30 0.41 -15.05 -1.67
N ILE A 31 1.48 -14.35 -2.09
CA ILE A 31 1.38 -12.98 -2.61
C ILE A 31 0.59 -12.94 -3.91
N LYS A 32 0.67 -13.99 -4.75
CA LYS A 32 -0.10 -14.08 -6.00
C LYS A 32 -1.61 -14.21 -5.76
N LEU A 33 -2.05 -14.44 -4.54
CA LEU A 33 -3.47 -14.40 -4.17
C LEU A 33 -3.92 -13.01 -3.70
N GLY A 34 -2.97 -12.10 -3.45
CA GLY A 34 -3.24 -10.72 -3.07
C GLY A 34 -3.82 -9.90 -4.23
N SER A 35 -4.45 -8.78 -3.89
CA SER A 35 -4.89 -7.80 -4.91
C SER A 35 -3.72 -7.17 -5.63
N THR A 36 -3.96 -6.72 -6.86
CA THR A 36 -2.89 -6.14 -7.67
C THR A 36 -2.51 -4.74 -7.17
N ALA A 37 -1.21 -4.49 -7.07
CA ALA A 37 -0.63 -3.18 -6.83
C ALA A 37 0.48 -2.90 -7.84
N ILE A 38 0.56 -1.67 -8.31
CA ILE A 38 1.49 -1.21 -9.33
C ILE A 38 2.22 0.02 -8.81
N GLY A 39 3.55 0.03 -8.95
CA GLY A 39 4.39 1.17 -8.70
C GLY A 39 5.09 1.62 -9.98
N ILE A 40 5.10 2.93 -10.27
CA ILE A 40 5.81 3.51 -11.41
C ILE A 40 6.62 4.72 -10.93
N LYS A 41 7.93 4.67 -11.08
CA LYS A 41 8.85 5.78 -10.84
C LYS A 41 8.96 6.64 -12.08
N THR A 42 8.85 7.95 -11.89
CA THR A 42 9.11 8.99 -12.88
C THR A 42 10.25 9.88 -12.40
N LYS A 43 10.64 10.89 -13.19
CA LYS A 43 11.62 11.90 -12.75
C LYS A 43 11.06 12.88 -11.73
N GLU A 44 9.75 13.09 -11.75
CA GLU A 44 9.04 14.04 -10.90
C GLU A 44 8.64 13.42 -9.55
N GLY A 45 8.49 12.09 -9.53
CA GLY A 45 7.77 11.43 -8.45
C GLY A 45 7.54 9.94 -8.67
N VAL A 46 6.82 9.31 -7.75
CA VAL A 46 6.43 7.90 -7.85
C VAL A 46 4.92 7.79 -7.73
N VAL A 47 4.32 7.01 -8.62
CA VAL A 47 2.89 6.67 -8.58
C VAL A 47 2.72 5.29 -7.99
N LEU A 48 1.89 5.19 -6.94
CA LEU A 48 1.39 3.92 -6.42
C LEU A 48 -0.09 3.79 -6.76
N ALA A 49 -0.44 2.70 -7.44
CA ALA A 49 -1.80 2.38 -7.81
C ALA A 49 -2.19 0.99 -7.28
N VAL A 50 -3.30 0.90 -6.58
CA VAL A 50 -3.76 -0.36 -5.96
C VAL A 50 -5.22 -0.65 -6.27
N GLU A 51 -5.50 -1.94 -6.43
CA GLU A 51 -6.84 -2.48 -6.56
C GLU A 51 -7.46 -2.71 -5.16
N LYS A 52 -8.54 -2.00 -4.82
CA LYS A 52 -9.37 -2.33 -3.64
C LYS A 52 -10.50 -3.28 -4.05
N ARG A 53 -10.41 -4.53 -3.59
CA ARG A 53 -11.48 -5.54 -3.74
C ARG A 53 -12.51 -5.37 -2.64
N ILE A 54 -13.70 -4.90 -2.99
CA ILE A 54 -14.83 -4.75 -2.07
C ILE A 54 -15.73 -5.96 -2.27
N THR A 55 -15.64 -6.93 -1.37
CA THR A 55 -16.39 -8.19 -1.48
C THR A 55 -17.87 -8.05 -1.17
N SER A 56 -18.27 -6.96 -0.50
CA SER A 56 -19.65 -6.73 -0.11
C SER A 56 -19.98 -5.24 -0.14
N PRO A 57 -21.17 -4.85 -0.62
CA PRO A 57 -21.66 -3.49 -0.49
C PRO A 57 -21.69 -3.00 0.97
N LEU A 58 -21.80 -3.90 1.94
CA LEU A 58 -21.84 -3.54 3.37
C LEU A 58 -20.47 -3.16 3.96
N LEU A 59 -19.39 -3.32 3.18
CA LEU A 59 -18.04 -3.00 3.62
C LEU A 59 -17.77 -1.51 3.39
N GLU A 60 -17.36 -0.81 4.44
CA GLU A 60 -16.94 0.60 4.35
C GLU A 60 -15.61 0.69 3.58
N PRO A 61 -15.58 1.29 2.38
CA PRO A 61 -14.38 1.31 1.54
C PRO A 61 -13.19 2.01 2.20
N SER A 62 -13.45 3.05 3.01
CA SER A 62 -12.41 3.81 3.69
C SER A 62 -11.70 3.01 4.79
N SER A 63 -12.31 1.91 5.27
CA SER A 63 -11.70 1.06 6.30
C SER A 63 -10.65 0.10 5.75
N VAL A 64 -10.62 -0.12 4.43
CA VAL A 64 -9.67 -0.99 3.76
C VAL A 64 -8.56 -0.15 3.14
N GLU A 65 -7.47 -0.05 3.87
CA GLU A 65 -6.25 0.63 3.44
C GLU A 65 -5.26 -0.38 2.85
N LYS A 66 -4.78 -0.10 1.64
CA LYS A 66 -3.72 -0.87 0.96
C LYS A 66 -2.50 -0.05 0.59
N ILE A 67 -2.59 1.26 0.83
CA ILE A 67 -1.47 2.18 0.79
C ILE A 67 -1.40 2.75 2.20
N MET A 68 -0.24 2.64 2.82
CA MET A 68 0.02 3.16 4.17
C MET A 68 1.19 4.13 4.11
N GLU A 69 1.06 5.24 4.83
CA GLU A 69 2.13 6.19 5.09
C GLU A 69 3.10 5.62 6.14
N ILE A 70 4.40 5.67 5.85
CA ILE A 70 5.48 5.28 6.78
C ILE A 70 6.09 6.55 7.42
N ASP A 71 6.40 7.56 6.61
CA ASP A 71 6.85 8.88 7.04
C ASP A 71 6.35 9.92 6.04
N ASP A 72 6.52 11.21 6.34
CA ASP A 72 6.04 12.33 5.51
C ASP A 72 6.43 12.22 4.02
N HIS A 73 7.58 11.59 3.72
CA HIS A 73 8.16 11.42 2.39
C HIS A 73 8.18 9.96 1.88
N ILE A 74 7.61 9.01 2.64
CA ILE A 74 7.62 7.56 2.32
C ILE A 74 6.22 6.97 2.43
N GLY A 75 5.73 6.40 1.33
CA GLY A 75 4.51 5.61 1.24
C GLY A 75 4.79 4.16 0.86
N CYS A 76 3.88 3.25 1.24
CA CYS A 76 4.01 1.84 0.96
C CYS A 76 2.69 1.27 0.43
N ALA A 77 2.72 0.58 -0.71
CA ALA A 77 1.64 -0.28 -1.16
C ALA A 77 1.96 -1.74 -0.80
N MET A 78 0.93 -2.55 -0.51
CA MET A 78 1.10 -3.94 -0.10
C MET A 78 0.25 -4.90 -0.92
N SER A 79 0.75 -6.13 -1.09
CA SER A 79 -0.03 -7.25 -1.62
C SER A 79 0.30 -8.56 -0.91
N GLY A 80 -0.73 -9.39 -0.69
CA GLY A 80 -0.67 -10.60 0.14
C GLY A 80 -1.45 -10.43 1.43
N LEU A 81 -0.90 -10.93 2.55
CA LEU A 81 -1.54 -10.88 3.86
C LEU A 81 -1.41 -9.48 4.50
N ILE A 82 -2.51 -8.72 4.49
CA ILE A 82 -2.56 -7.34 5.03
C ILE A 82 -2.20 -7.27 6.51
N ALA A 83 -2.51 -8.32 7.29
CA ALA A 83 -2.16 -8.38 8.72
C ALA A 83 -0.65 -8.33 8.94
N ASP A 84 0.12 -9.06 8.12
CA ASP A 84 1.59 -9.08 8.16
C ASP A 84 2.15 -7.71 7.73
N ALA A 85 1.54 -7.09 6.72
CA ALA A 85 1.92 -5.77 6.21
C ALA A 85 1.86 -4.69 7.30
N ARG A 86 0.84 -4.73 8.16
CA ARG A 86 0.66 -3.76 9.25
C ARG A 86 1.80 -3.81 10.26
N THR A 87 2.26 -5.02 10.61
CA THR A 87 3.40 -5.20 11.52
C THR A 87 4.68 -4.63 10.91
N LEU A 88 4.92 -4.88 9.61
CA LEU A 88 6.07 -4.35 8.89
C LEU A 88 6.03 -2.81 8.82
N VAL A 89 4.90 -2.23 8.45
CA VAL A 89 4.77 -0.76 8.36
C VAL A 89 4.90 -0.09 9.71
N GLU A 90 4.36 -0.67 10.78
CA GLU A 90 4.52 -0.10 12.11
C GLU A 90 5.98 -0.16 12.58
N HIS A 91 6.69 -1.26 12.28
CA HIS A 91 8.13 -1.32 12.52
C HIS A 91 8.88 -0.24 11.74
N ALA A 92 8.58 -0.06 10.45
CA ALA A 92 9.20 0.98 9.65
C ALA A 92 8.93 2.39 10.21
N ARG A 93 7.72 2.69 10.68
CA ARG A 93 7.39 3.97 11.34
C ARG A 93 8.26 4.21 12.57
N VAL A 94 8.46 3.18 13.38
CA VAL A 94 9.33 3.29 14.57
C VAL A 94 10.77 3.54 14.14
N GLU A 95 11.28 2.81 13.16
CA GLU A 95 12.66 2.96 12.68
C GLU A 95 12.91 4.34 12.04
N THR A 96 11.99 4.86 11.22
CA THR A 96 12.13 6.19 10.61
C THR A 96 12.13 7.29 11.66
N GLN A 97 11.25 7.21 12.66
CA GLN A 97 11.23 8.19 13.75
C GLN A 97 12.46 8.08 14.67
N ASN A 98 12.95 6.87 14.94
CA ASN A 98 14.19 6.66 15.70
C ASN A 98 15.40 7.23 14.97
N HIS A 99 15.47 7.04 13.65
CA HIS A 99 16.51 7.64 12.80
C HIS A 99 16.44 9.17 12.85
N ARG A 100 15.25 9.74 12.65
CA ARG A 100 15.04 11.20 12.73
C ARG A 100 15.39 11.76 14.10
N PHE A 101 15.07 11.04 15.17
CA PHE A 101 15.43 11.42 16.55
C PHE A 101 16.94 11.39 16.77
N SER A 102 17.63 10.38 16.24
CA SER A 102 19.07 10.15 16.51
C SER A 102 19.97 11.04 15.65
N TYR A 103 19.62 11.23 14.38
CA TYR A 103 20.45 11.92 13.39
C TYR A 103 19.93 13.31 13.02
N GLY A 104 18.67 13.63 13.33
CA GLY A 104 18.08 14.93 13.03
C GLY A 104 17.68 15.13 11.57
N GLU A 105 17.65 14.06 10.77
CA GLU A 105 17.34 14.06 9.33
C GLU A 105 16.33 12.95 8.98
N PRO A 106 15.55 13.10 7.88
CA PRO A 106 14.64 12.05 7.43
C PRO A 106 15.43 10.82 6.93
N MET A 107 14.96 9.62 7.30
CA MET A 107 15.57 8.36 6.86
C MET A 107 15.42 8.17 5.35
N THR A 108 16.46 7.67 4.67
CA THR A 108 16.38 7.40 3.23
C THR A 108 15.41 6.27 2.92
N VAL A 109 14.86 6.26 1.69
CA VAL A 109 13.93 5.20 1.26
C VAL A 109 14.63 3.84 1.29
N GLU A 110 15.88 3.78 0.82
CA GLU A 110 16.70 2.57 0.83
C GLU A 110 16.93 2.03 2.24
N SER A 111 17.31 2.91 3.19
CA SER A 111 17.56 2.48 4.57
C SER A 111 16.27 1.98 5.23
N THR A 112 15.13 2.61 4.94
CA THR A 112 13.82 2.17 5.41
C THR A 112 13.48 0.78 4.85
N THR A 113 13.73 0.56 3.56
CA THR A 113 13.55 -0.74 2.90
C THR A 113 14.47 -1.81 3.50
N GLN A 114 15.74 -1.49 3.79
CA GLN A 114 16.67 -2.41 4.44
C GLN A 114 16.16 -2.84 5.82
N ALA A 115 15.70 -1.89 6.65
CA ALA A 115 15.17 -2.19 7.98
C ALA A 115 13.95 -3.14 7.93
N LEU A 116 13.06 -2.94 6.94
CA LEU A 116 11.93 -3.84 6.68
C LEU A 116 12.39 -5.25 6.32
N CYS A 117 13.39 -5.37 5.44
CA CYS A 117 13.95 -6.65 5.02
C CYS A 117 14.68 -7.36 6.17
N ASP A 118 15.39 -6.62 7.02
CA ASP A 118 16.06 -7.15 8.20
C ASP A 118 15.06 -7.74 9.19
N LEU A 119 13.88 -7.12 9.36
CA LEU A 119 12.79 -7.70 10.15
C LEU A 119 12.17 -8.92 9.44
N ALA A 120 11.99 -8.87 8.12
CA ALA A 120 11.40 -9.96 7.35
C ALA A 120 12.21 -11.27 7.42
N LEU A 121 13.54 -11.16 7.58
CA LEU A 121 14.44 -12.30 7.76
C LEU A 121 14.36 -12.96 9.14
N ARG A 122 13.72 -12.33 10.15
CA ARG A 122 13.68 -12.84 11.53
C ARG A 122 12.62 -13.92 11.73
N PHE A 123 12.70 -15.00 10.95
CA PHE A 123 11.88 -16.19 11.13
C PHE A 123 12.76 -17.43 11.31
N GLY A 124 12.31 -18.38 12.12
CA GLY A 124 13.05 -19.62 12.35
C GLY A 124 12.78 -20.25 13.71
N GLU A 125 13.51 -21.34 13.97
CA GLU A 125 13.47 -22.07 15.24
C GLU A 125 14.81 -21.86 15.95
N GLY A 126 14.86 -21.03 17.00
CA GLY A 126 16.10 -20.84 17.76
C GLY A 126 16.13 -19.65 18.69
N ASP A 127 15.52 -18.52 18.30
CA ASP A 127 15.50 -17.30 19.11
C ASP A 127 14.11 -17.01 19.66
N GLU A 128 14.02 -16.55 20.91
CA GLU A 128 12.74 -16.19 21.56
C GLU A 128 12.00 -15.05 20.82
N GLU A 129 12.72 -14.23 20.07
CA GLU A 129 12.17 -13.11 19.27
C GLU A 129 11.90 -13.48 17.80
N SER A 130 12.23 -14.69 17.37
CA SER A 130 12.02 -15.11 15.98
C SER A 130 10.57 -15.47 15.71
N MET A 131 10.06 -15.04 14.55
CA MET A 131 8.75 -15.45 14.07
C MET A 131 8.74 -16.92 13.67
N SER A 132 7.60 -17.58 13.89
CA SER A 132 7.44 -19.00 13.54
C SER A 132 7.27 -19.26 12.05
N ARG A 133 7.05 -18.21 11.23
CA ARG A 133 6.88 -18.28 9.78
C ARG A 133 7.35 -16.99 9.12
N PRO A 134 7.74 -17.02 7.84
CA PRO A 134 7.96 -15.80 7.06
C PRO A 134 6.66 -15.00 6.90
N PHE A 135 6.81 -13.70 6.62
CA PHE A 135 5.68 -12.84 6.27
C PHE A 135 5.10 -13.22 4.90
N GLY A 136 3.78 -13.29 4.77
CA GLY A 136 3.09 -13.59 3.52
C GLY A 136 2.74 -12.34 2.72
N VAL A 137 3.62 -11.35 2.67
CA VAL A 137 3.36 -10.04 2.04
C VAL A 137 4.58 -9.58 1.25
N SER A 138 4.31 -8.90 0.14
CA SER A 138 5.29 -8.11 -0.60
C SER A 138 4.89 -6.64 -0.54
N LEU A 139 5.89 -5.76 -0.45
CA LEU A 139 5.70 -4.33 -0.36
C LEU A 139 6.32 -3.63 -1.57
N LEU A 140 5.63 -2.59 -2.03
CA LEU A 140 6.18 -1.55 -2.90
C LEU A 140 6.38 -0.30 -2.05
N ILE A 141 7.64 -0.02 -1.71
CA ILE A 141 8.01 1.19 -0.95
C ILE A 141 8.36 2.29 -1.95
N ALA A 142 7.62 3.38 -1.91
CA ALA A 142 7.84 4.56 -2.71
C ALA A 142 8.18 5.74 -1.80
N GLY A 143 9.13 6.56 -2.22
CA GLY A 143 9.41 7.79 -1.49
C GLY A 143 10.22 8.77 -2.32
N HIS A 144 10.37 9.96 -1.76
CA HIS A 144 11.20 11.01 -2.32
C HIS A 144 12.15 11.51 -1.24
N ASP A 145 13.42 11.12 -1.33
CA ASP A 145 14.48 11.58 -0.44
C ASP A 145 15.45 12.52 -1.18
N GLU A 146 16.62 12.80 -0.58
CA GLU A 146 17.64 13.67 -1.17
C GLU A 146 18.21 13.14 -2.50
N ASN A 147 18.12 11.82 -2.73
CA ASN A 147 18.55 11.20 -3.99
C ASN A 147 17.45 11.24 -5.07
N GLY A 148 16.28 11.80 -4.74
CA GLY A 148 15.13 11.93 -5.62
C GLY A 148 14.09 10.80 -5.45
N PRO A 149 13.16 10.66 -6.41
CA PRO A 149 12.11 9.65 -6.33
C PRO A 149 12.68 8.24 -6.47
N SER A 150 12.28 7.36 -5.56
CA SER A 150 12.73 5.97 -5.50
C SER A 150 11.56 5.02 -5.26
N LEU A 151 11.60 3.87 -5.94
CA LEU A 151 10.65 2.78 -5.79
C LEU A 151 11.43 1.49 -5.52
N TYR A 152 11.07 0.80 -4.45
CA TYR A 152 11.65 -0.47 -4.04
C TYR A 152 10.58 -1.55 -3.96
N TYR A 153 10.93 -2.75 -4.38
CA TYR A 153 10.14 -3.96 -4.23
C TYR A 153 10.80 -4.85 -3.18
N THR A 154 10.02 -5.36 -2.23
CA THR A 154 10.46 -6.35 -1.25
C THR A 154 9.66 -7.64 -1.36
N ASP A 155 10.30 -8.75 -1.03
CA ASP A 155 9.63 -10.05 -0.95
C ASP A 155 9.83 -10.71 0.43
N PRO A 156 9.09 -11.80 0.73
CA PRO A 156 9.20 -12.56 1.98
C PRO A 156 10.58 -13.17 2.25
N SER A 157 11.46 -13.20 1.25
CA SER A 157 12.83 -13.70 1.42
C SER A 157 13.72 -12.70 2.16
N GLY A 158 13.23 -11.48 2.42
CA GLY A 158 14.03 -10.41 2.98
C GLY A 158 14.99 -9.78 1.96
N THR A 159 14.71 -9.96 0.67
CA THR A 159 15.46 -9.30 -0.40
C THR A 159 14.67 -8.11 -0.92
N PHE A 160 15.39 -7.08 -1.38
CA PHE A 160 14.79 -5.94 -2.04
C PHE A 160 15.56 -5.53 -3.30
N TRP A 161 14.84 -4.89 -4.21
CA TRP A 161 15.39 -4.34 -5.43
C TRP A 161 14.80 -2.97 -5.72
N GLN A 162 15.64 -2.04 -6.18
CA GLN A 162 15.17 -0.77 -6.71
C GLN A 162 14.59 -0.99 -8.11
N CYS A 163 13.39 -0.47 -8.37
CA CYS A 163 12.66 -0.67 -9.61
C CYS A 163 12.29 0.66 -10.28
N ASN A 164 12.21 0.66 -11.61
CA ASN A 164 11.63 1.78 -12.36
C ASN A 164 10.10 1.65 -12.45
N ALA A 165 9.61 0.43 -12.60
CA ALA A 165 8.21 0.09 -12.47
C ALA A 165 8.10 -1.36 -12.02
N LYS A 166 7.08 -1.71 -11.23
CA LYS A 166 6.85 -3.07 -10.75
C LYS A 166 5.39 -3.29 -10.39
N ALA A 167 4.85 -4.46 -10.73
CA ALA A 167 3.57 -4.93 -10.22
C ALA A 167 3.74 -6.09 -9.22
N ILE A 168 2.84 -6.16 -8.24
CA ILE A 168 2.71 -7.24 -7.25
C ILE A 168 1.24 -7.67 -7.12
N GLY A 169 0.98 -8.87 -6.62
CA GLY A 169 -0.37 -9.43 -6.46
C GLY A 169 -0.80 -10.34 -7.62
N SER A 170 -2.09 -10.70 -7.67
CA SER A 170 -2.59 -11.72 -8.60
C SER A 170 -2.46 -11.35 -10.08
N GLY A 171 -2.59 -10.07 -10.41
CA GLY A 171 -2.44 -9.55 -11.77
C GLY A 171 -0.99 -9.22 -12.16
N SER A 172 0.01 -9.55 -11.33
CA SER A 172 1.37 -9.03 -11.52
C SER A 172 2.05 -9.47 -12.81
N GLU A 173 1.85 -10.71 -13.27
CA GLU A 173 2.51 -11.22 -14.50
C GLU A 173 2.02 -10.47 -15.75
N GLY A 174 0.70 -10.26 -15.85
CA GLY A 174 0.10 -9.49 -16.94
C GLY A 174 0.48 -8.01 -16.85
N ALA A 175 0.44 -7.44 -15.65
CA ALA A 175 0.80 -6.04 -15.41
C ALA A 175 2.27 -5.75 -15.71
N ASP A 176 3.21 -6.61 -15.28
CA ASP A 176 4.63 -6.46 -15.58
C ASP A 176 4.89 -6.52 -17.09
N SER A 177 4.17 -7.37 -17.83
CA SER A 177 4.26 -7.44 -19.30
C SER A 177 3.78 -6.13 -19.95
N SER A 178 2.64 -5.59 -19.52
CA SER A 178 2.12 -4.31 -20.03
C SER A 178 3.00 -3.12 -19.65
N LEU A 179 3.60 -3.14 -18.46
CA LEU A 179 4.57 -2.13 -18.03
C LEU A 179 5.81 -2.16 -18.92
N GLN A 180 6.33 -3.33 -19.29
CA GLN A 180 7.50 -3.42 -20.17
C GLN A 180 7.27 -2.79 -21.56
N GLU A 181 6.04 -2.84 -22.06
CA GLU A 181 5.69 -2.26 -23.37
C GLU A 181 5.40 -0.75 -23.31
N GLN A 182 4.75 -0.28 -22.24
CA GLN A 182 4.27 1.10 -22.14
C GLN A 182 5.22 2.04 -21.38
N PHE A 183 6.10 1.48 -20.53
CA PHE A 183 7.00 2.28 -19.70
C PHE A 183 8.16 2.88 -20.50
N ASN A 184 8.47 4.14 -20.20
CA ASN A 184 9.70 4.77 -20.63
C ASN A 184 10.31 5.59 -19.47
N LYS A 185 11.61 5.91 -19.54
CA LYS A 185 12.30 6.64 -18.45
C LYS A 185 11.96 8.13 -18.37
N ASP A 186 11.34 8.67 -19.39
CA ASP A 186 11.04 10.09 -19.55
C ASP A 186 9.54 10.40 -19.40
N ILE A 187 8.75 9.45 -18.87
CA ILE A 187 7.31 9.63 -18.64
C ILE A 187 7.07 10.73 -17.61
N THR A 188 6.03 11.52 -17.86
CA THR A 188 5.51 12.49 -16.89
C THR A 188 4.66 11.80 -15.82
N LEU A 189 4.45 12.46 -14.68
CA LEU A 189 3.65 11.89 -13.59
C LEU A 189 2.20 11.57 -14.00
N LYS A 190 1.60 12.43 -14.84
CA LYS A 190 0.24 12.24 -15.37
C LYS A 190 0.14 11.07 -16.35
N GLU A 191 1.16 10.88 -17.18
CA GLU A 191 1.21 9.72 -18.08
C GLU A 191 1.37 8.44 -17.27
N ALA A 192 2.22 8.45 -16.23
CA ALA A 192 2.37 7.32 -15.31
C ALA A 192 1.05 6.97 -14.61
N GLU A 193 0.29 7.96 -14.12
CA GLU A 193 -1.06 7.74 -13.56
C GLU A 193 -1.98 7.06 -14.58
N THR A 194 -2.01 7.58 -15.81
CA THR A 194 -2.86 7.03 -16.88
C THR A 194 -2.48 5.60 -17.25
N ILE A 195 -1.18 5.31 -17.34
CA ILE A 195 -0.65 3.97 -17.61
C ILE A 195 -1.00 3.03 -16.46
N ALA A 196 -0.78 3.42 -15.21
CA ALA A 196 -1.07 2.60 -14.03
C ALA A 196 -2.56 2.23 -13.96
N LEU A 197 -3.46 3.20 -14.16
CA LEU A 197 -4.91 2.97 -14.17
C LEU A 197 -5.35 2.09 -15.36
N SER A 198 -4.76 2.29 -16.53
CA SER A 198 -5.03 1.47 -17.72
C SER A 198 -4.65 0.01 -17.49
N ILE A 199 -3.46 -0.24 -16.94
CA ILE A 199 -2.97 -1.59 -16.66
C ILE A 199 -3.80 -2.24 -15.55
N LEU A 200 -4.08 -1.52 -14.45
CA LEU A 200 -4.96 -2.03 -13.39
C LEU A 200 -6.31 -2.47 -13.95
N LYS A 201 -6.93 -1.66 -14.80
CA LYS A 201 -8.20 -2.01 -15.44
C LYS A 201 -8.12 -3.29 -16.30
N GLN A 202 -6.98 -3.58 -16.91
CA GLN A 202 -6.79 -4.77 -17.74
C GLN A 202 -6.64 -6.04 -16.89
N VAL A 203 -6.02 -5.95 -15.72
CA VAL A 203 -5.70 -7.11 -14.87
C VAL A 203 -6.70 -7.34 -13.73
N MET A 204 -7.64 -6.43 -13.52
CA MET A 204 -8.75 -6.60 -12.57
C MET A 204 -9.70 -7.71 -13.02
N GLU A 205 -10.01 -8.64 -12.11
CA GLU A 205 -10.91 -9.78 -12.37
C GLU A 205 -12.39 -9.36 -12.42
N GLU A 206 -12.78 -8.30 -11.70
CA GLU A 206 -14.15 -7.78 -11.68
C GLU A 206 -14.40 -6.79 -12.83
N LYS A 207 -15.42 -7.10 -13.64
CA LYS A 207 -15.92 -6.20 -14.68
C LYS A 207 -16.61 -5.01 -14.01
N THR A 208 -15.86 -3.92 -13.85
CA THR A 208 -16.37 -2.58 -13.51
C THR A 208 -17.81 -2.36 -14.00
N LEU A 209 -18.74 -2.16 -13.07
CA LEU A 209 -20.10 -1.74 -13.38
C LEU A 209 -20.06 -0.28 -13.88
N LYS A 210 -19.97 -0.12 -15.21
CA LYS A 210 -20.36 1.06 -16.00
C LYS A 210 -20.17 2.45 -15.35
N ASP A 211 -18.96 2.80 -14.91
CA ASP A 211 -18.35 4.12 -15.17
C ASP A 211 -16.95 4.21 -14.52
N PRO A 212 -15.88 4.56 -15.26
CA PRO A 212 -14.51 4.63 -14.72
C PRO A 212 -14.21 5.93 -13.94
N ALA A 213 -15.22 6.57 -13.32
CA ALA A 213 -15.16 8.01 -13.07
C ALA A 213 -14.74 8.45 -11.65
N LYS A 214 -14.28 7.56 -10.76
CA LYS A 214 -13.82 7.98 -9.42
C LYS A 214 -12.48 7.35 -9.04
N THR A 215 -11.39 8.07 -9.33
CA THR A 215 -10.08 7.89 -8.69
C THR A 215 -10.20 8.40 -7.25
N PHE A 216 -9.93 7.56 -6.26
CA PHE A 216 -9.77 8.01 -4.88
C PHE A 216 -8.31 8.44 -4.67
N LYS A 217 -8.09 9.74 -4.47
CA LYS A 217 -6.83 10.26 -3.95
C LYS A 217 -6.90 10.24 -2.43
N ASP A 218 -6.44 9.14 -1.83
CA ASP A 218 -6.22 9.10 -0.38
C ASP A 218 -4.89 9.82 -0.09
N MET A 219 -4.92 10.75 0.89
CA MET A 219 -3.80 11.55 1.41
C MET A 219 -3.38 12.77 0.56
N GLU A 220 -4.05 13.91 0.77
CA GLU A 220 -3.68 15.23 0.21
C GLU A 220 -2.27 15.73 0.60
N ARG A 221 -1.59 15.09 1.57
CA ARG A 221 -0.28 15.52 2.11
C ARG A 221 0.92 15.19 1.21
N PHE A 222 0.87 14.10 0.42
CA PHE A 222 2.01 13.67 -0.42
C PHE A 222 2.23 14.53 -1.68
N ALA A 223 1.20 15.29 -2.09
CA ALA A 223 1.27 16.20 -3.23
C ALA A 223 2.37 17.27 -3.07
N GLN A 224 2.79 17.57 -1.83
CA GLN A 224 3.85 18.53 -1.54
C GLN A 224 5.26 18.01 -1.87
N TRP A 225 5.41 16.69 -2.09
CA TRP A 225 6.69 15.99 -2.30
C TRP A 225 6.76 15.21 -3.62
N GLY A 226 5.81 15.44 -4.54
CA GLY A 226 5.79 14.78 -5.86
C GLY A 226 5.33 13.31 -5.84
N LEU A 227 4.81 12.80 -4.72
CA LEU A 227 4.16 11.48 -4.69
C LEU A 227 2.67 11.63 -5.03
N ASP A 228 2.26 11.06 -6.15
CA ASP A 228 0.84 10.96 -6.54
C ASP A 228 0.33 9.56 -6.19
N ILE A 229 -0.68 9.50 -5.32
CA ILE A 229 -1.31 8.25 -4.89
C ILE A 229 -2.67 8.14 -5.59
N CYS A 230 -2.88 7.07 -6.36
CA CYS A 230 -4.12 6.86 -7.11
C CYS A 230 -4.71 5.49 -6.78
N GLN A 231 -5.84 5.45 -6.09
CA GLN A 231 -6.50 4.18 -5.76
C GLN A 231 -7.74 3.98 -6.64
N MET A 232 -7.91 2.75 -7.15
CA MET A 232 -9.12 2.34 -7.87
C MET A 232 -10.01 1.50 -6.95
N VAL A 233 -11.29 1.86 -6.89
CA VAL A 233 -12.33 1.21 -6.07
C VAL A 233 -13.51 0.83 -6.97
N ASP A 234 -14.05 -0.38 -6.84
CA ASP A 234 -15.28 -0.82 -7.52
C ASP A 234 -16.53 -0.45 -6.68
N GLU A 235 -17.66 -0.08 -7.30
CA GLU A 235 -18.80 0.53 -6.61
C GLU A 235 -19.98 -0.42 -6.38
N ALA A 236 -20.45 -0.47 -5.14
CA ALA A 236 -21.84 -0.83 -4.83
C ALA A 236 -22.50 0.03 -3.72
N LEU A 237 -21.79 0.96 -3.03
CA LEU A 237 -22.42 1.67 -1.89
C LEU A 237 -22.11 3.15 -1.65
N VAL A 238 -21.34 3.86 -2.50
CA VAL A 238 -21.03 5.28 -2.23
C VAL A 238 -22.14 6.24 -2.68
N ASP A 239 -23.01 5.83 -3.60
CA ASP A 239 -24.06 6.71 -4.15
C ASP A 239 -25.20 7.05 -3.19
N LEU A 240 -25.47 6.26 -2.13
CA LEU A 240 -26.53 6.61 -1.17
C LEU A 240 -26.09 7.71 -0.17
N ALA A 241 -24.79 7.83 0.11
CA ALA A 241 -24.26 8.87 0.99
C ALA A 241 -23.92 10.17 0.24
N ALA A 242 -23.53 10.08 -1.05
CA ALA A 242 -23.24 11.24 -1.89
C ALA A 242 -24.54 11.94 -2.37
N ALA A 243 -25.58 11.19 -2.75
CA ALA A 243 -26.88 11.76 -3.12
C ALA A 243 -27.62 12.38 -1.91
N ALA A 244 -27.42 11.84 -0.70
CA ALA A 244 -27.98 12.42 0.53
C ALA A 244 -27.32 13.76 0.92
N ARG A 245 -26.08 14.04 0.50
CA ARG A 245 -25.44 15.35 0.70
C ARG A 245 -25.81 16.40 -0.34
N GLN A 246 -26.29 15.99 -1.52
CA GLN A 246 -26.64 16.91 -2.60
C GLN A 246 -28.15 17.26 -2.63
N LEU A 247 -29.01 16.46 -2.00
CA LEU A 247 -30.45 16.76 -1.85
C LEU A 247 -30.82 17.57 -0.60
N LEU A 248 -29.92 17.70 0.39
CA LEU A 248 -30.16 18.53 1.58
C LEU A 248 -29.69 19.99 1.43
N PHE A 249 -29.08 20.36 0.29
CA PHE A 249 -28.55 21.71 0.07
C PHE A 249 -29.37 22.60 -0.89
N THR A 250 -30.50 22.14 -1.42
CA THR A 250 -31.40 22.95 -2.28
C THR A 250 -32.70 23.40 -1.60
N HIS A 251 -32.86 23.17 -0.30
CA HIS A 251 -34.01 23.66 0.50
C HIS A 251 -33.58 24.39 1.76
N CYS A 252 -32.66 25.36 1.65
CA CYS A 252 -32.55 26.41 2.67
C CYS A 252 -31.80 27.66 2.17
N ALA A 253 -32.16 28.15 0.98
CA ALA A 253 -31.84 29.52 0.58
C ALA A 253 -33.11 30.36 0.76
N THR A 254 -33.38 30.84 1.98
CA THR A 254 -34.21 32.03 2.27
C THR A 254 -34.21 32.35 3.77
N SER A 255 -33.15 33.02 4.25
CA SER A 255 -33.24 34.16 5.20
C SER A 255 -31.84 34.55 5.71
N PRO A 256 -31.54 35.85 5.87
CA PRO A 256 -30.22 36.32 6.27
C PRO A 256 -30.11 36.48 7.79
N GLY A 257 -29.15 35.81 8.43
CA GLY A 257 -28.85 35.98 9.86
C GLY A 257 -27.54 35.30 10.27
N LYS A 258 -26.63 36.08 10.86
CA LYS A 258 -25.24 35.75 11.22
C LYS A 258 -25.09 34.43 12.00
N PHE A 259 -24.22 33.54 11.52
CA PHE A 259 -23.56 32.51 12.33
C PHE A 259 -22.08 32.42 11.92
N GLU A 260 -21.20 32.87 12.82
CA GLU A 260 -19.76 32.61 12.80
C GLU A 260 -19.54 31.29 13.55
N LEU A 261 -18.90 30.31 12.91
CA LEU A 261 -18.38 29.11 13.59
C LEU A 261 -17.01 28.79 12.99
N SER A 262 -15.97 29.09 13.78
CA SER A 262 -14.56 28.86 13.50
C SER A 262 -14.24 27.37 13.43
N ARG A 263 -13.50 26.97 12.39
CA ARG A 263 -12.98 25.62 12.19
C ARG A 263 -11.79 25.36 13.11
N GLU A 264 -12.01 24.67 14.22
CA GLU A 264 -10.97 23.95 14.96
C GLU A 264 -11.62 22.90 15.89
N SER A 265 -11.07 21.67 15.88
CA SER A 265 -11.24 20.59 16.87
C SER A 265 -12.26 19.45 16.60
N TYR A 266 -11.73 18.27 16.24
CA TYR A 266 -12.24 16.93 16.60
C TYR A 266 -11.00 16.00 16.69
N MET A 267 -10.67 15.27 17.74
CA MET A 267 -11.15 15.15 19.11
C MET A 267 -10.00 14.49 19.90
N ARG A 268 -9.54 15.11 20.99
CA ARG A 268 -8.50 14.59 21.91
C ARG A 268 -9.22 13.91 23.08
N LEU A 269 -9.02 12.61 23.27
CA LEU A 269 -9.49 11.90 24.47
C LEU A 269 -8.74 12.41 25.71
N ARG A 270 -9.46 13.07 26.63
CA ARG A 270 -9.03 13.22 28.03
C ARG A 270 -10.24 13.15 28.95
N VAL A 271 -10.29 12.10 29.76
CA VAL A 271 -11.25 11.96 30.86
C VAL A 271 -10.91 12.99 31.94
N LYS A 272 -11.87 13.85 32.31
CA LYS A 272 -11.99 14.40 33.65
C LYS A 272 -13.44 14.85 33.87
N GLY A 273 -14.03 14.29 34.92
CA GLY A 273 -15.42 14.53 35.29
C GLY A 273 -15.67 15.96 35.75
N ASP A 274 -16.88 16.42 35.45
CA ASP A 274 -17.50 17.56 36.11
C ASP A 274 -17.77 17.21 37.57
N LEU A 275 -17.62 18.19 38.45
CA LEU A 275 -18.77 18.90 39.04
C LEU A 275 -18.28 19.85 40.14
N ASN A 276 -18.91 21.03 40.13
CA ASN A 276 -19.15 21.99 41.21
C ASN A 276 -18.60 21.68 42.60
#